data_AF-A0A7L4WEF5-F1
#
_entry.id   AF-A0A7L4WEF5-F1
#
_cell.length_a   1.000
_cell.length_b   1.000
_cell.length_c   1.000
_cell.angle_alpha   90.00
_cell.angle_beta   90.00
_cell.angle_gamma   90.00
#
_symmetry.space_group_name_H-M   'P 1'
#
loop_
_entity.id
_entity.type
_entity.pdbx_description
1 polymer ?
#
loop_
_entity_poly.entity_id
_entity_poly.type
_entity_poly.pdbx_seq_one_letter_code
_entity_poly.pdbx_strand_id
1 'polypeptide(L)'
;MGKDNNSDKHFALNQKIISKERSSDAIHLEGQQTQDRIDNFAYMMMKSFRDFQEIEESIKKRSHVQSGYDETAHKQTYISNLINQQKEEFKQVYHKASLKLEDEREQLLRERNSLSWD
;
A
#
# COMPACT_ATOMS: atom_id res chain seq x y z
N MET A 1 -36.53 -17.12 -29.03
CA MET A 1 -36.39 -16.06 -28.01
C MET A 1 -35.08 -16.18 -27.20
N GLY A 2 -33.97 -16.67 -27.78
CA GLY A 2 -32.71 -16.92 -27.05
C GLY A 2 -31.60 -15.87 -27.26
N LYS A 3 -31.58 -15.20 -28.43
CA LYS A 3 -30.52 -14.26 -28.82
C LYS A 3 -30.44 -12.99 -27.96
N ASP A 4 -31.58 -12.40 -27.64
CA ASP A 4 -31.61 -11.14 -26.87
C ASP A 4 -31.07 -11.34 -25.44
N ASN A 5 -31.32 -12.50 -24.83
CA ASN A 5 -30.90 -12.79 -23.46
C ASN A 5 -29.38 -12.98 -23.32
N ASN A 6 -28.72 -13.60 -24.30
CA ASN A 6 -27.26 -13.77 -24.26
C ASN A 6 -26.54 -12.45 -24.55
N SER A 7 -27.03 -11.66 -25.50
CA SER A 7 -26.51 -10.32 -25.78
C SER A 7 -26.58 -9.42 -24.53
N ASP A 8 -27.72 -9.40 -23.83
CA ASP A 8 -27.90 -8.64 -22.60
C ASP A 8 -26.95 -9.13 -21.47
N LYS A 9 -26.75 -10.44 -21.36
CA LYS A 9 -25.80 -11.03 -20.40
C LYS A 9 -24.35 -10.67 -20.73
N HIS A 10 -23.95 -10.71 -22.00
CA HIS A 10 -22.63 -10.26 -22.44
C HIS A 10 -22.41 -8.79 -22.10
N PHE A 11 -23.40 -7.94 -22.37
CA PHE A 11 -23.33 -6.52 -22.02
C PHE A 11 -23.19 -6.33 -20.51
N ALA A 12 -24.02 -6.99 -19.70
CA ALA A 12 -23.96 -6.91 -18.24
C ALA A 12 -22.62 -7.40 -17.67
N LEU A 13 -22.08 -8.50 -18.18
CA LEU A 13 -20.77 -9.02 -17.78
C LEU A 13 -19.63 -8.07 -18.19
N ASN A 14 -19.67 -7.50 -19.39
CA ASN A 14 -18.70 -6.51 -19.83
C ASN A 14 -18.70 -5.27 -18.93
N GLN A 15 -19.89 -4.77 -18.53
CA GLN A 15 -19.97 -3.65 -17.58
C GLN A 15 -19.35 -3.99 -16.23
N LYS A 16 -19.58 -5.22 -15.72
CA LYS A 16 -18.94 -5.69 -14.48
C LYS A 16 -17.42 -5.80 -14.63
N ILE A 17 -16.92 -6.33 -15.74
CA ILE A 17 -15.48 -6.43 -16.03
C ILE A 17 -14.84 -5.04 -16.03
N ILE A 18 -15.41 -4.08 -16.76
CA ILE A 18 -14.93 -2.69 -16.81
C ILE A 18 -14.94 -2.07 -15.40
N SER A 19 -15.98 -2.33 -14.61
CA SER A 19 -16.03 -1.86 -13.23
C SER A 19 -14.89 -2.44 -12.39
N LYS A 20 -14.54 -3.73 -12.55
CA LYS A 20 -13.44 -4.36 -11.82
C LYS A 20 -12.08 -3.83 -12.26
N GLU A 21 -11.89 -3.60 -13.55
CA GLU A 21 -10.67 -2.99 -14.09
C GLU A 21 -10.47 -1.58 -13.51
N ARG A 22 -11.52 -0.76 -13.49
CA ARG A 22 -11.46 0.56 -12.83
C ARG A 22 -11.15 0.49 -11.34
N SER A 23 -11.73 -0.47 -10.62
CA SER A 23 -11.40 -0.68 -9.21
C SER A 23 -9.95 -1.12 -9.01
N SER A 24 -9.41 -1.94 -9.91
CA SER A 24 -8.01 -2.37 -9.89
C SER A 24 -7.07 -1.18 -10.11
N ASP A 25 -7.35 -0.35 -11.13
CA ASP A 25 -6.58 0.87 -11.41
C ASP A 25 -6.60 1.84 -10.22
N ALA A 26 -7.77 2.00 -9.60
CA ALA A 26 -7.94 2.86 -8.43
C ALA A 26 -7.13 2.34 -7.23
N ILE A 27 -7.21 1.04 -6.92
CA ILE A 27 -6.40 0.44 -5.86
C ILE A 27 -4.92 0.58 -6.15
N HIS A 28 -4.48 0.37 -7.39
CA HIS A 28 -3.08 0.53 -7.77
C HIS A 28 -2.58 1.95 -7.53
N LEU A 29 -3.35 2.95 -7.95
CA LEU A 29 -3.02 4.35 -7.72
C LEU A 29 -2.98 4.70 -6.22
N GLU A 30 -4.00 4.28 -5.46
CA GLU A 30 -4.04 4.48 -4.00
C GLU A 30 -2.89 3.77 -3.30
N GLY A 31 -2.53 2.59 -3.82
CA GLY A 31 -1.40 1.77 -3.39
C GLY A 31 -0.08 2.53 -3.47
N GLN A 32 0.21 3.07 -4.66
CA GLN A 32 1.38 3.92 -4.90
C GLN A 32 1.39 5.16 -4.01
N GLN A 33 0.27 5.89 -3.95
CA GLN A 33 0.18 7.10 -3.13
C GLN A 33 0.40 6.83 -1.65
N THR A 34 -0.10 5.71 -1.14
CA THR A 34 0.09 5.31 0.26
C THR A 34 1.54 4.93 0.53
N GLN A 35 2.17 4.18 -0.37
CA GLN A 35 3.58 3.84 -0.27
C GLN A 35 4.46 5.09 -0.22
N ASP A 36 4.23 6.05 -1.12
CA ASP A 36 4.95 7.33 -1.17
C ASP A 36 4.79 8.12 0.14
N ARG A 37 3.60 8.11 0.73
CA ARG A 37 3.34 8.77 2.03
C ARG A 37 4.11 8.10 3.17
N ILE A 38 4.16 6.77 3.21
CA ILE A 38 4.93 6.03 4.23
C ILE A 38 6.43 6.32 4.06
N ASP A 39 6.93 6.33 2.82
CA ASP A 39 8.34 6.61 2.53
C ASP A 39 8.72 8.06 2.89
N ASN A 40 7.86 9.02 2.59
CA ASN A 40 8.06 10.42 3.00
C ASN A 40 8.03 10.57 4.53
N PHE A 41 7.06 9.95 5.21
CA PHE A 41 7.02 9.94 6.67
C PHE A 41 8.30 9.35 7.27
N ALA A 42 8.77 8.22 6.75
CA ALA A 42 10.01 7.59 7.18
C ALA A 42 11.22 8.52 7.01
N TYR A 43 11.32 9.18 5.85
CA TYR A 43 12.37 10.15 5.58
C TYR A 43 12.35 11.32 6.56
N MET A 44 11.19 11.94 6.77
CA MET A 44 11.04 13.06 7.71
C MET A 44 11.40 12.65 9.14
N MET A 45 10.94 11.49 9.59
CA MET A 45 11.26 10.97 10.92
C MET A 45 12.76 10.74 11.09
N MET A 46 13.42 10.10 10.13
CA MET A 46 14.85 9.83 10.20
C MET A 46 15.67 11.12 10.16
N LYS A 47 15.21 12.13 9.42
CA LYS A 47 15.82 13.47 9.46
C LYS A 47 15.69 14.08 10.86
N SER A 48 14.51 14.07 11.46
CA SER A 48 14.32 14.60 12.82
C SER A 48 15.17 13.89 13.87
N PHE A 49 15.34 12.57 13.77
CA PHE A 49 16.24 11.84 14.67
C PHE A 49 17.70 12.27 14.53
N ARG A 50 18.15 12.52 13.30
CA ARG A 50 19.50 13.07 13.05
C ARG A 50 19.65 14.45 13.69
N ASP A 51 18.67 15.33 13.50
CA ASP A 51 18.69 16.67 14.10
C ASP A 51 18.74 16.59 15.64
N PHE A 52 18.00 15.66 16.26
CA PHE A 52 18.06 15.42 17.71
C PHE A 52 19.42 14.90 18.17
N GLN A 53 20.04 13.98 17.44
CA GLN A 53 21.38 13.47 17.76
C GLN A 53 22.41 14.60 17.72
N GLU A 54 22.36 15.47 16.72
CA GLU A 54 23.27 16.62 16.62
C GLU A 54 23.10 17.59 17.80
N ILE A 55 21.85 17.85 18.22
CA ILE A 55 21.56 18.66 19.40
C ILE A 55 22.11 18.01 20.66
N GLU A 56 21.84 16.72 20.88
CA GLU A 56 22.33 15.98 22.05
C GLU A 56 23.86 15.96 22.12
N GLU A 57 24.55 15.72 21.00
CA GLU A 57 26.01 15.80 20.93
C GLU A 57 26.53 17.20 21.28
N SER A 58 25.86 18.25 20.80
CA SER A 58 26.24 19.63 21.11
C SER A 58 26.11 19.94 22.60
N ILE A 59 25.07 19.41 23.25
CA ILE A 59 24.83 19.55 24.70
C ILE A 59 25.89 18.78 25.48
N LYS A 60 26.13 17.50 25.14
CA LYS A 60 27.15 16.65 25.78
C LYS A 60 28.54 17.30 25.74
N LYS A 61 28.91 17.91 24.59
CA LYS A 61 30.18 18.64 24.44
C LYS A 61 30.29 19.85 25.39
N ARG A 62 29.19 20.54 25.66
CA ARG A 62 29.15 21.75 26.52
C ARG A 62 29.04 21.45 28.01
N SER A 63 28.31 20.40 28.38
CA SER A 63 27.99 20.11 29.78
C SER A 63 29.00 19.19 30.48
N HIS A 64 29.88 18.51 29.72
CA HIS A 64 30.71 17.39 30.21
C HIS A 64 29.92 16.28 30.92
N VAL A 65 28.58 16.27 30.79
CA VAL A 65 27.72 15.23 31.32
C VAL A 65 27.69 14.09 30.31
N GLN A 66 28.35 13.00 30.68
CA GLN A 66 28.37 11.78 29.88
C GLN A 66 27.29 10.84 30.44
N SER A 67 26.07 10.97 29.92
CA SER A 67 25.03 9.96 30.15
C SER A 67 25.32 8.74 29.26
N GLY A 68 25.38 7.55 29.85
CA GLY A 68 25.57 6.28 29.14
C GLY A 68 24.33 5.77 28.40
N TYR A 69 23.16 6.39 28.62
CA TYR A 69 21.91 6.04 27.97
C TYR A 69 21.60 7.00 26.82
N ASP A 70 21.50 6.45 25.61
CA ASP A 70 21.14 7.18 24.39
C ASP A 70 19.68 6.90 24.01
N GLU A 71 18.77 7.65 24.63
CA GLU A 71 17.33 7.50 24.43
C GLU A 71 16.92 7.75 22.97
N THR A 72 17.58 8.70 22.31
CA THR A 72 17.28 9.08 20.92
C THR A 72 17.65 7.96 19.95
N ALA A 73 18.80 7.30 20.12
CA ALA A 73 19.17 6.14 19.30
C ALA A 73 18.21 4.95 19.50
N HIS A 74 17.74 4.71 20.72
CA HIS A 74 16.76 3.65 21.00
C HIS A 74 15.41 3.97 20.35
N LYS A 75 14.92 5.21 20.48
CA LYS A 75 13.68 5.66 19.82
C LYS A 75 13.79 5.61 18.30
N GLN A 76 14.92 6.01 17.73
CA GLN A 76 15.18 5.92 16.29
C GLN A 76 15.06 4.47 15.81
N THR A 77 15.69 3.53 16.51
CA THR A 77 15.66 2.10 16.18
C THR A 77 14.22 1.56 16.26
N TYR A 78 13.52 1.86 17.35
CA TYR A 78 12.14 1.44 17.55
C TYR A 78 11.21 1.96 16.43
N ILE A 79 11.27 3.26 16.13
CA ILE A 79 10.44 3.88 15.09
C ILE A 79 10.80 3.32 13.70
N SER A 80 12.08 3.10 13.42
CA SER A 80 12.52 2.49 12.16
C SER A 80 11.92 1.08 11.98
N ASN A 81 11.94 0.27 13.04
CA ASN A 81 11.36 -1.07 13.02
C ASN A 81 9.83 -1.01 12.84
N LEU A 82 9.15 -0.12 13.54
CA LEU A 82 7.71 0.07 13.42
C LEU A 82 7.30 0.48 11.99
N ILE A 83 8.03 1.43 11.38
CA ILE A 83 7.79 1.85 10.01
C ILE A 83 7.99 0.69 9.04
N ASN A 84 9.04 -0.12 9.22
CA ASN A 84 9.29 -1.29 8.38
C ASN A 84 8.17 -2.33 8.50
N GLN A 85 7.69 -2.59 9.72
CA GLN A 85 6.53 -3.46 9.93
C GLN A 85 5.29 -2.95 9.20
N GLN A 86 4.98 -1.65 9.33
CA GLN A 86 3.85 -1.04 8.63
C GLN A 86 3.97 -1.11 7.11
N LYS A 87 5.18 -0.96 6.55
CA LYS A 87 5.41 -1.15 5.11
C LYS A 87 5.10 -2.57 4.65
N GLU A 88 5.56 -3.57 5.39
CA GLU A 88 5.33 -4.97 5.03
C GLU A 88 3.86 -5.38 5.20
N GLU A 89 3.21 -4.94 6.28
CA GLU A 89 1.77 -5.13 6.49
C GLU A 89 0.96 -4.50 5.35
N PHE A 90 1.30 -3.27 4.96
CA PHE A 90 0.67 -2.58 3.85
C PHE A 90 0.83 -3.35 2.53
N LYS A 91 2.04 -3.82 2.21
CA LYS A 91 2.30 -4.63 1.00
C LYS A 91 1.43 -5.89 0.98
N GLN A 92 1.29 -6.58 2.11
CA GLN A 92 0.47 -7.78 2.21
C GLN A 92 -1.01 -7.49 1.98
N VAL A 93 -1.54 -6.45 2.63
CA VAL A 93 -2.95 -6.05 2.50
C VAL A 93 -3.24 -5.61 1.06
N TYR A 94 -2.38 -4.77 0.49
CA TYR A 94 -2.50 -4.32 -0.90
C TYR A 94 -2.46 -5.49 -1.88
N HIS A 95 -1.47 -6.40 -1.74
CA HIS A 95 -1.33 -7.56 -2.61
C HIS A 95 -2.56 -8.46 -2.56
N LYS A 96 -3.09 -8.72 -1.36
CA LYS A 96 -4.32 -9.51 -1.18
C LYS A 96 -5.53 -8.85 -1.84
N ALA A 97 -5.67 -7.52 -1.72
CA ALA A 97 -6.76 -6.79 -2.35
C ALA A 97 -6.66 -6.82 -3.88
N SER A 98 -5.45 -6.65 -4.42
CA SER A 98 -5.17 -6.71 -5.86
C SER A 98 -5.46 -8.11 -6.43
N LEU A 99 -4.98 -9.17 -5.77
CA LEU A 99 -5.27 -10.56 -6.18
C LEU A 99 -6.77 -10.84 -6.21
N LYS A 100 -7.51 -10.43 -5.18
CA LYS A 100 -8.96 -10.63 -5.12
C LYS A 100 -9.68 -9.98 -6.30
N LEU A 101 -9.28 -8.77 -6.69
CA LEU A 101 -9.88 -8.11 -7.84
C LEU A 101 -9.56 -8.80 -9.16
N GLU A 102 -8.33 -9.31 -9.32
CA GLU A 102 -7.95 -10.07 -10.52
C GLU A 102 -8.70 -11.40 -10.59
N ASP A 103 -8.82 -12.13 -9.48
CA ASP A 103 -9.60 -13.38 -9.41
C ASP A 103 -11.07 -13.15 -9.80
N GLU A 104 -11.70 -12.10 -9.27
CA GLU A 104 -13.07 -11.71 -9.61
C GLU A 104 -13.21 -11.30 -11.08
N ARG A 105 -12.21 -10.60 -11.62
CA ARG A 105 -12.16 -10.21 -13.04
C ARG A 105 -12.01 -11.45 -13.94
N GLU A 106 -11.11 -12.37 -13.61
CA GLU A 106 -10.93 -13.62 -14.33
C GLU A 106 -12.20 -14.47 -14.32
N GLN A 107 -12.89 -14.56 -13.18
CA GLN A 107 -14.15 -15.27 -13.08
C GLN A 107 -15.19 -14.68 -14.04
N LEU A 108 -15.34 -13.35 -14.07
CA LEU A 108 -16.27 -12.68 -14.98
C LEU A 108 -15.90 -12.90 -16.45
N LEU A 109 -14.60 -12.93 -16.78
CA LEU A 109 -14.13 -13.25 -18.14
C LEU A 109 -14.46 -14.69 -18.53
N ARG A 110 -14.28 -15.65 -17.62
CA ARG A 110 -14.65 -17.06 -17.84
C ARG A 110 -16.16 -17.21 -18.04
N GLU A 111 -16.95 -16.59 -17.18
CA GLU A 111 -18.42 -16.57 -17.29
C GLU A 111 -18.86 -16.00 -18.64
N ARG A 112 -18.30 -14.85 -19.04
CA ARG A 112 -18.58 -14.23 -20.34
C ARG A 112 -18.21 -15.14 -21.51
N ASN A 113 -17.04 -15.77 -21.45
CA ASN A 113 -16.54 -16.65 -22.51
C ASN A 113 -17.32 -17.96 -22.61
N SER A 114 -18.03 -18.35 -21.55
CA SER A 114 -18.89 -19.55 -21.55
C SER A 114 -20.26 -19.32 -22.19
N LEU A 115 -20.65 -18.06 -22.44
CA LEU A 115 -21.90 -17.73 -23.12
C LEU A 115 -21.77 -17.91 -24.63
N SER A 116 -22.81 -18.48 -25.24
CA SER A 116 -22.93 -18.61 -26.68
C SER A 116 -23.18 -17.25 -27.33
N TRP A 117 -22.43 -16.98 -28.40
CA TRP A 117 -22.66 -15.81 -29.28
C TRP A 117 -23.81 -16.05 -30.29
N ASP A 118 -24.29 -17.29 -30.40
CA ASP A 118 -25.43 -17.71 -31.23
C ASP A 118 -26.80 -17.53 -30.55
#